data_AF-O58676-F1
#
_entry.id   AF-O58676-F1
#
_cell.length_a   1.000
_cell.length_b   1.000
_cell.length_c   1.000
_cell.angle_alpha   90.00
_cell.angle_beta   90.00
_cell.angle_gamma   90.00
#
_symmetry.space_group_name_H-M   'P 1'
#
loop_
_entity.id
_entity.type
_entity.pdbx_description
1 polymer ?
#
loop_
_entity_poly.entity_id
_entity_poly.type
_entity_poly.pdbx_seq_one_letter_code
_entity_poly.pdbx_strand_id
1 'polypeptide(L)'
;MIFSLGEICLKVLHVQPSIEPGDSVSLGDEIGKLRLSGFFSPWTDKHAHFELRPCNDPYRARGGLVIYPILTGIVRTARGNEFKVVEKNERYAMLEPLKKGKKGMTPFGYVEGGVPHYRYGAILNGNEASLLGKSVKAERILPNGVGLFKADFKVLANGSIVKGISVYCNDEKIKLIGGNFEVDEVVELKFI
;
A
#
# COMPACT_ATOMS: atom_id res chain seq x y z
N MET A 1 20.38 -2.92 -4.56
CA MET A 1 21.02 -4.21 -4.91
C MET A 1 20.40 -4.74 -6.19
N ILE A 2 21.17 -5.48 -6.98
CA ILE A 2 20.69 -6.21 -8.15
C ILE A 2 21.14 -7.66 -7.97
N PHE A 3 20.22 -8.61 -8.06
CA PHE A 3 20.49 -10.04 -8.04
C PHE A 3 20.24 -10.61 -9.43
N SER A 4 21.15 -11.43 -9.94
CA SER A 4 20.91 -12.21 -11.16
C SER A 4 20.19 -13.50 -10.79
N LEU A 5 19.09 -13.78 -11.48
CA LEU A 5 18.29 -15.01 -11.36
C LEU A 5 18.30 -15.75 -12.71
N GLY A 6 19.46 -15.78 -13.38
CA GLY A 6 19.58 -16.19 -14.78
C GLY A 6 19.31 -15.02 -15.72
N GLU A 7 18.32 -15.14 -16.59
CA GLU A 7 17.97 -14.10 -17.59
C GLU A 7 17.21 -12.90 -16.99
N ILE A 8 16.68 -13.06 -15.78
CA ILE A 8 15.95 -12.03 -15.04
C ILE A 8 16.82 -11.51 -13.90
N CYS A 9 16.74 -10.20 -13.66
CA CYS A 9 17.40 -9.52 -12.57
C CYS A 9 16.36 -9.02 -11.56
N LEU A 10 16.59 -9.28 -10.28
CA LEU A 10 15.80 -8.74 -9.18
C LEU A 10 16.50 -7.48 -8.64
N LYS A 11 15.84 -6.34 -8.78
CA LYS A 11 16.26 -5.08 -8.20
C LYS A 11 15.59 -4.88 -6.85
N VAL A 12 16.41 -4.61 -5.83
CA VAL A 12 15.97 -4.34 -4.47
C VAL A 12 16.44 -2.95 -4.04
N LEU A 13 15.48 -2.10 -3.66
CA LEU A 13 15.73 -0.75 -3.13
C LEU A 13 15.34 -0.65 -1.65
N HIS A 14 15.80 0.43 -1.01
CA HIS A 14 15.49 0.77 0.39
C HIS A 14 16.01 -0.23 1.42
N VAL A 15 17.07 -0.96 1.06
CA VAL A 15 17.79 -1.90 1.92
C VAL A 15 19.26 -1.50 1.92
N GLN A 16 19.85 -1.40 3.11
CA GLN A 16 21.30 -1.33 3.30
C GLN A 16 21.84 -2.77 3.22
N PRO A 17 22.64 -3.12 2.20
CA PRO A 17 23.15 -4.49 2.02
C PRO A 17 24.00 -4.94 3.21
N SER A 18 23.90 -6.22 3.56
CA SER A 18 24.85 -6.94 4.45
C SER A 18 25.72 -7.95 3.70
N ILE A 19 25.61 -7.96 2.37
CA ILE A 19 26.27 -8.87 1.42
C ILE A 19 27.09 -8.07 0.41
N GLU A 20 28.02 -8.72 -0.27
CA GLU A 20 28.93 -8.14 -1.25
C GLU A 20 28.60 -8.58 -2.69
N PRO A 21 28.99 -7.78 -3.71
CA PRO A 21 28.88 -8.20 -5.10
C PRO A 21 29.67 -9.49 -5.37
N GLY A 22 28.99 -10.51 -5.89
CA GLY A 22 29.57 -11.83 -6.13
C GLY A 22 29.05 -12.91 -5.17
N ASP A 23 28.46 -12.51 -4.04
CA ASP A 23 27.84 -13.43 -3.11
C ASP A 23 26.65 -14.15 -3.76
N SER A 24 26.52 -15.45 -3.45
CA SER A 24 25.34 -16.24 -3.78
C SER A 24 24.39 -16.25 -2.60
N VAL A 25 23.11 -16.02 -2.86
CA VAL A 25 22.05 -16.01 -1.83
C VAL A 25 20.99 -17.06 -2.16
N SER A 26 20.46 -17.67 -1.12
CA SER A 26 19.37 -18.64 -1.17
C SER A 26 18.08 -18.06 -0.59
N LEU A 27 16.96 -18.74 -0.83
CA LEU A 27 15.68 -18.37 -0.25
C LEU A 27 15.75 -18.41 1.28
N GLY A 28 15.44 -17.28 1.92
CA GLY A 28 15.45 -17.13 3.37
C GLY A 28 16.68 -16.43 3.93
N ASP A 29 17.72 -16.23 3.12
CA ASP A 29 18.94 -15.54 3.56
C ASP A 29 18.69 -14.06 3.83
N GLU A 30 19.32 -13.53 4.88
CA GLU A 30 19.30 -12.10 5.19
C GLU A 30 20.21 -11.33 4.22
N ILE A 31 19.62 -10.44 3.42
CA ILE A 31 20.35 -9.63 2.43
C ILE A 31 20.67 -8.20 2.93
N GLY A 32 20.21 -7.85 4.13
CA GLY A 32 20.50 -6.57 4.76
C GLY A 32 19.34 -5.99 5.56
N LYS A 33 19.50 -4.72 5.98
CA LYS A 33 18.56 -4.02 6.87
C LYS A 33 17.77 -2.95 6.13
N LEU A 34 16.48 -2.82 6.43
CA LEU A 34 15.64 -1.77 5.86
C LEU A 34 16.17 -0.37 6.20
N ARG A 35 16.24 0.51 5.20
CA ARG A 35 16.68 1.90 5.34
C ARG A 35 15.59 2.86 4.90
N LEU A 36 15.51 4.02 5.57
CA LEU A 36 14.63 5.09 5.14
C LEU A 36 15.18 5.76 3.86
N SER A 37 14.32 5.94 2.87
CA SER A 37 14.65 6.67 1.64
C SER A 37 14.36 8.17 1.80
N GLY A 38 15.19 9.02 1.22
CA GLY A 38 14.90 10.47 1.14
C GLY A 38 13.69 10.81 0.26
N PHE A 39 13.22 9.86 -0.55
CA PHE A 39 12.03 10.01 -1.40
C PHE A 39 10.72 9.64 -0.70
N PHE A 40 10.79 9.18 0.55
CA PHE A 40 9.61 8.78 1.30
C PHE A 40 8.87 9.99 1.87
N SER A 41 7.54 9.89 1.93
CA SER A 41 6.76 10.84 2.72
C SER A 41 7.02 10.61 4.21
N PRO A 42 6.81 11.61 5.08
CA PRO A 42 7.07 11.49 6.52
C PRO A 42 6.35 10.32 7.21
N TRP A 43 5.23 9.86 6.64
CA TRP A 43 4.42 8.75 7.14
C TRP A 43 4.66 7.40 6.43
N THR A 44 5.65 7.33 5.54
CA THR A 44 6.02 6.07 4.89
C THR A 44 6.92 5.26 5.83
N ASP A 45 6.52 4.02 6.12
CA ASP A 45 7.37 3.09 6.86
C ASP A 45 8.53 2.58 6.01
N LYS A 46 9.58 2.14 6.70
CA LYS A 46 10.67 1.41 6.06
C LYS A 46 10.10 0.14 5.41
N HIS A 47 10.39 -0.06 4.14
CA HIS A 47 10.00 -1.23 3.37
C HIS A 47 11.05 -1.49 2.31
N ALA A 48 11.11 -2.70 1.79
CA ALA A 48 11.91 -3.03 0.63
C ALA A 48 11.04 -2.90 -0.62
N HIS A 49 11.59 -2.31 -1.68
CA HIS A 49 10.94 -2.30 -2.99
C HIS A 49 11.62 -3.36 -3.86
N PHE A 50 10.82 -4.29 -4.37
CA PHE A 50 11.27 -5.38 -5.23
C PHE A 50 10.73 -5.15 -6.64
N GLU A 51 11.62 -5.24 -7.63
CA GLU A 51 11.29 -5.08 -9.04
C GLU A 51 12.01 -6.16 -9.86
N LEU A 52 11.26 -6.92 -10.66
CA LEU A 52 11.84 -7.86 -11.62
C LEU A 52 12.11 -7.13 -12.93
N ARG A 53 13.30 -7.32 -13.51
CA ARG A 53 13.76 -6.60 -14.70
C ARG A 53 14.55 -7.52 -15.63
N PRO A 54 14.55 -7.27 -16.95
CA PRO A 54 15.56 -7.86 -17.82
C PRO A 54 16.97 -7.47 -17.36
N CYS A 55 17.92 -8.41 -17.37
CA CYS A 55 19.28 -8.13 -16.91
C CYS A 55 20.06 -7.16 -17.81
N ASN A 56 19.60 -6.87 -19.03
CA ASN A 56 20.17 -5.85 -19.90
C ASN A 56 19.69 -4.41 -19.59
N ASP A 57 18.68 -4.24 -18.73
CA ASP A 57 18.20 -2.93 -18.24
C ASP A 57 17.89 -2.96 -16.74
N PRO A 58 18.86 -3.23 -15.84
CA PRO A 58 18.58 -3.44 -14.42
C PRO A 58 18.48 -2.14 -13.61
N TYR A 59 18.90 -1.00 -14.15
CA TYR A 59 19.07 0.24 -13.37
C TYR A 59 17.91 1.22 -13.49
N ARG A 60 17.20 1.27 -14.62
CA ARG A 60 16.17 2.29 -14.86
C ARG A 60 15.01 2.18 -13.88
N ALA A 61 14.30 3.30 -13.70
CA ALA A 61 13.15 3.40 -12.80
C ALA A 61 11.83 2.89 -13.43
N ARG A 62 11.81 2.64 -14.73
CA ARG A 62 10.64 2.15 -15.48
C ARG A 62 11.05 0.98 -16.37
N GLY A 63 10.09 0.21 -16.87
CA GLY A 63 10.35 -0.93 -17.76
C GLY A 63 10.63 -2.25 -17.03
N GLY A 64 10.27 -2.34 -15.74
CA GLY A 64 10.24 -3.62 -15.05
C GLY A 64 9.19 -4.56 -15.65
N LEU A 65 9.36 -5.86 -15.40
CA LEU A 65 8.44 -6.89 -15.81
C LEU A 65 7.10 -6.71 -15.08
N VAL A 66 6.00 -6.93 -15.81
CA VAL A 66 4.66 -6.87 -15.25
C VAL A 66 4.39 -8.15 -14.47
N ILE A 67 3.99 -7.99 -13.20
CA ILE A 67 3.62 -9.11 -12.32
C ILE A 67 2.09 -9.22 -12.29
N TYR A 68 1.60 -10.45 -12.35
CA TYR A 68 0.19 -10.80 -12.28
C TYR A 68 -0.12 -11.32 -10.86
N PRO A 69 -0.74 -10.50 -9.99
CA PRO A 69 -1.01 -10.92 -8.63
C PRO A 69 -2.09 -12.00 -8.59
N ILE A 70 -1.88 -13.03 -7.78
CA ILE A 70 -2.96 -13.97 -7.41
C ILE A 70 -3.76 -13.31 -6.29
N LEU A 71 -4.98 -12.88 -6.62
CA LEU A 71 -5.84 -12.18 -5.68
C LEU A 71 -6.51 -13.17 -4.73
N THR A 72 -6.26 -13.04 -3.43
CA THR A 72 -6.89 -13.87 -2.41
C THR A 72 -7.65 -13.01 -1.42
N GLY A 73 -8.95 -13.30 -1.25
CA GLY A 73 -9.81 -12.55 -0.33
C GLY A 73 -9.65 -13.03 1.11
N ILE A 74 -8.53 -12.77 1.77
CA ILE A 74 -8.26 -13.29 3.13
C ILE A 74 -8.54 -12.28 4.25
N VAL A 75 -8.75 -11.00 3.93
CA VAL A 75 -9.03 -9.92 4.87
C VAL A 75 -10.53 -9.66 4.98
N ARG A 76 -11.02 -9.33 6.18
CA ARG A 76 -12.39 -8.83 6.34
C ARG A 76 -12.49 -7.36 5.90
N THR A 77 -13.43 -7.05 5.01
CA THR A 77 -13.73 -5.65 4.66
C THR A 77 -14.32 -4.90 5.85
N ALA A 78 -14.20 -3.58 5.89
CA ALA A 78 -14.96 -2.74 6.81
C ALA A 78 -16.45 -2.73 6.40
N ARG A 79 -17.34 -2.71 7.38
CA ARG A 79 -18.77 -2.50 7.22
C ARG A 79 -19.17 -1.22 7.97
N GLY A 80 -19.45 -0.15 7.24
CA GLY A 80 -19.66 1.17 7.83
C GLY A 80 -18.34 1.92 7.97
N ASN A 81 -18.38 3.07 8.64
CA ASN A 81 -17.34 4.07 8.60
C ASN A 81 -16.67 4.37 9.95
N GLU A 82 -16.97 3.56 10.98
CA GLU A 82 -16.41 3.71 12.32
C GLU A 82 -15.23 2.76 12.51
N PHE A 83 -14.11 3.31 12.99
CA PHE A 83 -12.87 2.58 13.22
C PHE A 83 -12.32 2.91 14.60
N LYS A 84 -11.69 1.94 15.26
CA LYS A 84 -10.97 2.13 16.51
C LYS A 84 -9.51 2.44 16.23
N VAL A 85 -8.94 3.44 16.91
CA VAL A 85 -7.49 3.64 16.94
C VAL A 85 -6.87 2.54 17.78
N VAL A 86 -6.04 1.69 17.16
CA VAL A 86 -5.38 0.57 17.84
C VAL A 86 -3.91 0.85 18.13
N GLU A 87 -3.28 1.71 17.34
CA GLU A 87 -1.91 2.15 17.55
C GLU A 87 -1.76 3.61 17.09
N LYS A 88 -0.84 4.34 17.72
CA LYS A 88 -0.49 5.70 17.36
C LYS A 88 1.02 5.88 17.42
N ASN A 89 1.55 6.63 16.48
CA ASN A 89 2.88 7.22 16.59
C ASN A 89 2.84 8.68 16.13
N GLU A 90 3.99 9.33 16.10
CA GLU A 90 4.12 10.74 15.71
C GLU A 90 3.72 11.03 14.25
N ARG A 91 3.61 9.99 13.41
CA ARG A 91 3.41 10.11 11.96
C ARG A 91 1.98 9.77 11.52
N TYR A 92 1.35 8.82 12.18
CA TYR A 92 0.02 8.31 11.83
C TYR A 92 -0.64 7.53 12.97
N ALA A 93 -1.93 7.27 12.82
CA ALA A 93 -2.68 6.32 13.64
C ALA A 93 -3.03 5.07 12.82
N MET A 94 -2.97 3.89 13.43
CA MET A 94 -3.52 2.66 12.87
C MET A 94 -4.96 2.51 13.31
N LEU A 95 -5.84 2.25 12.35
CA LEU A 95 -7.27 2.10 12.57
C LEU A 95 -7.72 0.67 12.25
N GLU A 96 -8.52 0.09 13.12
CA GLU A 96 -9.21 -1.19 12.90
C GLU A 96 -10.72 -0.95 12.73
N PRO A 97 -11.39 -1.53 11.71
CA PRO A 97 -12.84 -1.36 11.54
C PRO A 97 -13.61 -1.98 12.72
N LEU A 98 -14.54 -1.22 13.31
CA LEU A 98 -15.39 -1.71 14.41
C LEU A 98 -16.34 -2.83 13.96
N LYS A 99 -16.76 -2.79 12.69
CA LYS A 99 -17.67 -3.75 12.09
C LYS A 99 -16.99 -4.36 10.88
N LYS A 100 -16.82 -5.69 10.91
CA LYS A 100 -16.21 -6.48 9.84
C LYS A 100 -17.28 -7.04 8.90
N GLY A 101 -16.99 -7.04 7.62
CA GLY A 101 -17.87 -7.44 6.53
C GLY A 101 -17.46 -8.78 5.90
N LYS A 102 -17.61 -8.85 4.57
CA LYS A 102 -17.25 -10.02 3.76
C LYS A 102 -15.73 -10.11 3.58
N LYS A 103 -15.29 -11.22 2.99
CA LYS A 103 -13.90 -11.41 2.59
C LYS A 103 -13.53 -10.52 1.39
N GLY A 104 -12.34 -9.93 1.44
CA GLY A 104 -11.70 -9.09 0.43
C GLY A 104 -10.18 -9.11 0.62
N MET A 105 -9.45 -8.24 -0.07
CA MET A 105 -7.99 -8.11 0.08
C MET A 105 -7.59 -7.01 1.07
N THR A 106 -8.46 -6.02 1.27
CA THR A 106 -8.25 -4.89 2.15
C THR A 106 -9.56 -4.52 2.86
N PRO A 107 -9.53 -3.61 3.85
CA PRO A 107 -10.74 -3.12 4.50
C PRO A 107 -11.71 -2.44 3.51
N PHE A 108 -11.24 -2.05 2.32
CA PHE A 108 -12.09 -1.50 1.24
C PHE A 108 -12.21 -2.44 0.03
N GLY A 109 -12.18 -3.75 0.29
CA GLY A 109 -12.38 -4.77 -0.75
C GLY A 109 -11.10 -5.01 -1.52
N TYR A 110 -11.03 -4.53 -2.76
CA TYR A 110 -9.89 -4.72 -3.66
C TYR A 110 -9.17 -3.40 -3.96
N VAL A 111 -9.30 -2.41 -3.07
CA VAL A 111 -8.65 -1.11 -3.22
C VAL A 111 -7.38 -1.06 -2.39
N GLU A 112 -6.27 -0.64 -3.02
CA GLU A 112 -4.97 -0.44 -2.41
C GLU A 112 -4.46 0.99 -2.69
N GLY A 113 -3.71 1.56 -1.74
CA GLY A 113 -2.96 2.79 -1.95
C GLY A 113 -3.11 3.81 -0.81
N GLY A 114 -2.39 4.91 -0.95
CA GLY A 114 -2.46 6.07 -0.05
C GLY A 114 -3.33 7.18 -0.63
N VAL A 115 -4.60 7.21 -0.25
CA VAL A 115 -5.60 8.10 -0.83
C VAL A 115 -6.04 9.18 0.17
N PRO A 116 -6.15 10.46 -0.23
CA PRO A 116 -5.73 11.06 -1.50
C PRO A 116 -4.26 11.51 -1.51
N HIS A 117 -3.48 11.28 -0.44
CA HIS A 117 -2.17 11.93 -0.28
C HIS A 117 -1.10 11.52 -1.32
N TYR A 118 -1.21 10.34 -1.95
CA TYR A 118 -0.40 9.99 -3.14
C TYR A 118 -1.10 10.26 -4.47
N ARG A 119 -2.30 10.87 -4.44
CA ARG A 119 -3.15 11.30 -5.57
C ARG A 119 -3.72 10.17 -6.44
N TYR A 120 -3.32 8.92 -6.21
CA TYR A 120 -3.79 7.77 -6.96
C TYR A 120 -4.05 6.58 -6.04
N GLY A 121 -4.91 5.67 -6.48
CA GLY A 121 -5.11 4.36 -5.88
C GLY A 121 -5.25 3.30 -6.96
N ALA A 122 -5.22 2.04 -6.53
CA ALA A 122 -5.37 0.87 -7.38
C ALA A 122 -6.64 0.08 -7.02
N ILE A 123 -7.32 -0.42 -8.04
CA ILE A 123 -8.42 -1.39 -7.97
C ILE A 123 -7.84 -2.69 -8.52
N LEU A 124 -7.64 -3.67 -7.64
CA LEU A 124 -6.97 -4.91 -8.00
C LEU A 124 -7.87 -5.87 -8.78
N ASN A 125 -9.19 -5.71 -8.67
CA ASN A 125 -10.16 -6.58 -9.32
C ASN A 125 -11.27 -5.76 -10.00
N GLY A 126 -11.05 -5.37 -11.26
CA GLY A 126 -12.00 -4.63 -12.08
C GLY A 126 -11.64 -3.16 -12.26
N ASN A 127 -12.65 -2.35 -12.62
CA ASN A 127 -12.48 -0.95 -12.99
C ASN A 127 -13.25 0.03 -12.11
N GLU A 128 -14.03 -0.45 -11.14
CA GLU A 128 -14.84 0.37 -10.24
C GLU A 128 -14.79 -0.19 -8.82
N ALA A 129 -14.83 0.69 -7.83
CA ALA A 129 -14.84 0.32 -6.41
C ALA A 129 -15.58 1.36 -5.57
N SER A 130 -15.90 1.03 -4.32
CA SER A 130 -16.54 1.93 -3.36
C SER A 130 -15.71 2.06 -2.09
N LEU A 131 -15.36 3.30 -1.73
CA LEU A 131 -14.66 3.67 -0.50
C LEU A 131 -15.65 4.33 0.45
N LEU A 132 -16.21 3.56 1.38
CA LEU A 132 -17.24 4.02 2.33
C LEU A 132 -18.40 4.76 1.64
N GLY A 133 -18.91 4.20 0.54
CA GLY A 133 -20.00 4.80 -0.24
C GLY A 133 -19.54 5.75 -1.34
N LYS A 134 -18.28 6.21 -1.35
CA LYS A 134 -17.74 7.00 -2.45
C LYS A 134 -17.28 6.09 -3.59
N SER A 135 -17.97 6.16 -4.72
CA SER A 135 -17.59 5.42 -5.93
C SER A 135 -16.31 6.02 -6.55
N VAL A 136 -15.39 5.15 -6.95
CA VAL A 136 -14.19 5.48 -7.72
C VAL A 136 -14.13 4.60 -8.96
N LYS A 137 -13.65 5.17 -10.07
CA LYS A 137 -13.51 4.50 -11.36
C LYS A 137 -12.08 4.63 -11.87
N ALA A 138 -11.56 3.54 -12.41
CA ALA A 138 -10.24 3.52 -13.02
C ALA A 138 -10.21 4.39 -14.27
N GLU A 139 -9.21 5.26 -14.38
CA GLU A 139 -8.90 6.05 -15.57
C GLU A 139 -8.05 5.23 -16.57
N ARG A 140 -7.30 4.24 -16.06
CA ARG A 140 -6.47 3.35 -16.86
C ARG A 140 -6.49 1.94 -16.30
N ILE A 141 -6.62 0.94 -17.16
CA ILE A 141 -6.42 -0.47 -16.81
C ILE A 141 -5.03 -0.90 -17.29
N LEU A 142 -4.24 -1.50 -16.42
CA LEU A 142 -2.92 -2.03 -16.74
C LEU A 142 -3.02 -3.41 -17.41
N PRO A 143 -1.96 -3.89 -18.10
CA PRO A 143 -1.95 -5.22 -18.72
C PRO A 143 -2.18 -6.39 -17.76
N ASN A 144 -1.95 -6.19 -16.45
CA ASN A 144 -2.25 -7.17 -15.41
C ASN A 144 -3.66 -7.02 -14.80
N GLY A 145 -4.54 -6.25 -15.42
CA GLY A 145 -5.92 -6.07 -15.00
C GLY A 145 -6.13 -5.08 -13.85
N VAL A 146 -5.05 -4.54 -13.27
CA VAL A 146 -5.15 -3.54 -12.19
C VAL A 146 -5.64 -2.20 -12.75
N GLY A 147 -6.75 -1.71 -12.21
CA GLY A 147 -7.28 -0.39 -12.53
C GLY A 147 -6.65 0.71 -11.69
N LEU A 148 -6.14 1.77 -12.31
CA LEU A 148 -5.61 2.95 -11.63
C LEU A 148 -6.64 4.08 -11.66
N PHE A 149 -6.95 4.65 -10.50
CA PHE A 149 -7.84 5.80 -10.39
C PHE A 149 -7.13 6.98 -9.75
N LYS A 150 -7.55 8.20 -10.11
CA LYS A 150 -7.13 9.42 -9.44
C LYS A 150 -7.95 9.63 -8.17
N ALA A 151 -7.29 9.88 -7.05
CA ALA A 151 -7.91 10.15 -5.76
C ALA A 151 -8.13 11.66 -5.58
N ASP A 152 -9.08 12.23 -6.32
CA ASP A 152 -9.41 13.66 -6.31
C ASP A 152 -10.58 13.96 -5.35
N PHE A 153 -10.35 13.67 -4.07
CA PHE A 153 -11.33 13.84 -3.00
C PHE A 153 -10.62 14.11 -1.68
N LYS A 154 -11.36 14.52 -0.65
CA LYS A 154 -10.83 14.69 0.70
C LYS A 154 -11.32 13.58 1.61
N VAL A 155 -10.58 13.34 2.69
CA VAL A 155 -10.99 12.43 3.76
C VAL A 155 -11.20 13.26 5.02
N LEU A 156 -12.34 13.03 5.67
CA LEU A 156 -12.64 13.54 6.99
C LEU A 156 -12.46 12.41 8.01
N ALA A 157 -11.94 12.77 9.18
CA ALA A 157 -11.91 11.94 10.38
C ALA A 157 -12.55 12.76 11.52
N ASN A 158 -13.65 12.26 12.09
CA ASN A 158 -14.47 12.99 13.08
C ASN A 158 -14.80 14.43 12.61
N GLY A 159 -15.17 14.58 11.33
CA GLY A 159 -15.52 15.86 10.70
C GLY A 159 -14.35 16.75 10.31
N SER A 160 -13.11 16.44 10.71
CA SER A 160 -11.92 17.23 10.39
C SER A 160 -11.21 16.70 9.15
N ILE A 161 -10.76 17.59 8.26
CA ILE A 161 -9.98 17.20 7.07
C ILE A 161 -8.63 16.65 7.52
N VAL A 162 -8.31 15.44 7.07
CA VAL A 162 -7.00 14.78 7.24
C VAL A 162 -6.28 14.70 5.91
N LYS A 163 -4.99 14.30 5.92
CA LYS A 163 -4.22 14.13 4.68
C LYS A 163 -4.71 12.92 3.88
N GLY A 164 -5.23 11.91 4.55
CA GLY A 164 -5.82 10.73 3.91
C GLY A 164 -5.62 9.47 4.72
N ILE A 165 -5.76 8.34 4.04
CA ILE A 165 -5.51 7.02 4.58
C ILE A 165 -4.58 6.21 3.69
N SER A 166 -3.88 5.22 4.26
CA SER A 166 -3.17 4.19 3.48
C SER A 166 -3.78 2.82 3.75
N VAL A 167 -3.97 2.07 2.67
CA VAL A 167 -4.63 0.77 2.65
C VAL A 167 -3.67 -0.24 2.04
N TYR A 168 -3.47 -1.37 2.71
CA TYR A 168 -2.49 -2.38 2.34
C TYR A 168 -3.18 -3.72 2.07
N CYS A 169 -2.71 -4.42 1.04
CA CYS A 169 -3.10 -5.80 0.80
C CYS A 169 -2.79 -6.69 2.00
N ASN A 170 -3.71 -7.59 2.34
CA ASN A 170 -3.56 -8.56 3.41
C ASN A 170 -3.41 -7.96 4.81
N ASP A 171 -3.77 -6.69 4.99
CA ASP A 171 -3.87 -6.04 6.31
C ASP A 171 -5.34 -5.69 6.59
N GLU A 172 -5.83 -6.04 7.78
CA GLU A 172 -7.19 -5.67 8.21
C GLU A 172 -7.27 -4.23 8.74
N LYS A 173 -6.12 -3.59 8.96
CA LYS A 173 -6.01 -2.21 9.45
C LYS A 173 -5.78 -1.22 8.31
N ILE A 174 -6.05 0.05 8.58
CA ILE A 174 -5.70 1.16 7.70
C ILE A 174 -4.87 2.19 8.46
N LYS A 175 -3.97 2.90 7.78
CA LYS A 175 -3.28 4.06 8.36
C LYS A 175 -4.10 5.30 8.14
N LEU A 176 -4.26 6.11 9.19
CA LEU A 176 -4.81 7.46 9.12
C LEU A 176 -3.67 8.47 9.20
N ILE A 177 -3.56 9.33 8.18
CA ILE A 177 -2.50 10.33 8.06
C ILE A 177 -3.05 11.71 8.42
N GLY A 178 -2.65 12.21 9.59
CA GLY A 178 -3.07 13.52 10.13
C GLY A 178 -4.23 13.42 11.12
N GLY A 179 -4.49 14.55 11.78
CA GLY A 179 -5.34 14.61 12.98
C GLY A 179 -4.57 14.26 14.25
N ASN A 180 -5.21 14.45 15.40
CA ASN A 180 -4.67 14.06 16.70
C ASN A 180 -5.72 13.20 17.41
N PHE A 181 -5.57 11.89 17.28
CA PHE A 181 -6.47 10.89 17.87
C PHE A 181 -5.70 10.08 18.89
N GLU A 182 -6.35 9.61 19.95
CA GLU A 182 -5.74 8.76 20.97
C GLU A 182 -6.05 7.28 20.74
N VAL A 183 -5.21 6.39 21.28
CA VAL A 183 -5.49 4.95 21.29
C VAL A 183 -6.82 4.71 22.01
N ASP A 184 -7.59 3.75 21.49
CA ASP A 184 -8.96 3.42 21.88
C ASP A 184 -10.04 4.42 21.45
N GLU A 185 -9.68 5.58 20.88
CA GLU A 185 -10.65 6.51 20.31
C GLU A 185 -11.37 5.89 19.09
N VAL A 186 -12.65 6.24 18.93
CA VAL A 186 -13.44 5.89 17.74
C VAL A 186 -13.37 7.04 16.74
N VAL A 187 -12.97 6.71 15.51
CA VAL A 187 -12.87 7.62 14.39
C VAL A 187 -13.91 7.25 13.34
N GLU A 188 -14.79 8.20 13.04
CA GLU A 188 -15.68 8.15 11.90
C GLU A 188 -14.99 8.72 10.66
N LEU A 189 -14.84 7.90 9.62
CA LEU A 189 -14.27 8.30 8.35
C LEU A 189 -15.34 8.72 7.34
N LYS A 190 -15.06 9.75 6.54
CA LYS A 190 -15.93 10.14 5.43
C LYS A 190 -15.11 10.62 4.25
N PHE A 191 -15.47 10.17 3.05
CA PHE A 191 -14.85 10.60 1.81
C PHE A 191 -15.75 11.65 1.14
N ILE A 192 -15.23 12.86 0.91
CA ILE A 192 -15.98 13.98 0.32
C ILE A 192 -15.37 14.41 -1.01
#